data_AF-A0AAW4DRT6-F1
#
_entry.id   AF-A0AAW4DRT6-F1
#
_cell.length_a   1.000
_cell.length_b   1.000
_cell.length_c   1.000
_cell.angle_alpha   90.00
_cell.angle_beta   90.00
_cell.angle_gamma   90.00
#
_symmetry.space_group_name_H-M   'P 1'
#
loop_
_entity.id
_entity.type
_entity.pdbx_description
1 polymer ?
#
loop_
_entity_poly.entity_id
_entity_poly.type
_entity_poly.pdbx_seq_one_letter_code
_entity_poly.pdbx_strand_id
1 'polypeptide(L)'
;MSFNEYISSDKNKWGKRKGLMALPQYKFVYLKRKCEYWRSRNKLIFIFWRLIYQHYETKYLMDVPAKTVIGKGFKIEHLGG
;
A
#
# COMPACT_ATOMS: atom_id res chain seq x y z
N MET A 1 10.25 11.49 -5.71
CA MET A 1 10.59 10.62 -4.55
C MET A 1 10.54 9.16 -5.00
N SER A 2 11.55 8.35 -4.68
CA SER A 2 11.68 6.98 -5.22
C SER A 2 10.79 5.99 -4.47
N PHE A 3 10.18 5.04 -5.18
CA PHE A 3 9.38 3.96 -4.58
C PHE A 3 10.14 3.23 -3.48
N ASN A 4 11.44 2.97 -3.71
CA ASN A 4 12.30 2.26 -2.76
C ASN A 4 12.48 3.02 -1.43
N GLU A 5 12.45 4.35 -1.45
CA GLU A 5 12.53 5.15 -0.22
C GLU A 5 11.27 5.00 0.64
N TYR A 6 10.08 4.98 0.02
CA TYR A 6 8.83 4.71 0.72
C TYR A 6 8.84 3.32 1.34
N ILE A 7 9.23 2.30 0.56
CA ILE A 7 9.29 0.92 1.06
C ILE A 7 10.29 0.78 2.21
N SER A 8 11.46 1.43 2.12
CA SER A 8 12.45 1.40 3.20
C SER A 8 11.92 2.05 4.48
N SER A 9 11.30 3.23 4.35
CA SER A 9 10.69 3.95 5.47
C SER A 9 9.54 3.17 6.11
N ASP A 10 8.65 2.59 5.30
CA ASP A 10 7.55 1.76 5.76
C ASP A 10 8.11 0.51 6.46
N LYS A 11 9.05 -0.24 5.87
CA LYS A 11 9.70 -1.39 6.55
C LYS A 11 10.31 -1.02 7.91
N ASN A 12 10.93 0.14 8.01
CA ASN A 12 11.53 0.61 9.26
C ASN A 12 10.45 0.84 10.33
N LYS A 13 9.34 1.51 9.97
CA LYS A 13 8.23 1.76 10.91
C LYS A 13 7.51 0.48 11.35
N TRP A 14 7.45 -0.52 10.47
CA TRP A 14 6.83 -1.82 10.75
C TRP A 14 7.77 -2.81 11.45
N GLY A 15 8.97 -2.37 11.85
CA GLY A 15 9.89 -3.13 12.69
C GLY A 15 10.77 -4.14 11.94
N LYS A 16 10.98 -3.98 10.63
CA LYS A 16 11.86 -4.82 9.79
C LYS A 16 11.67 -6.34 9.94
N ARG A 17 10.47 -6.78 10.34
CA ARG A 17 10.18 -8.19 10.60
C ARG A 17 10.29 -9.01 9.30
N LYS A 18 10.79 -10.25 9.39
CA LYS A 18 10.67 -11.20 8.29
C LYS A 18 9.18 -11.51 8.08
N GLY A 19 8.70 -11.53 6.84
CA GLY A 19 7.30 -11.82 6.53
C GLY A 19 6.34 -10.62 6.58
N LEU A 20 6.81 -9.37 6.53
CA LEU A 20 5.92 -8.18 6.43
C LEU A 20 4.87 -8.30 5.30
N MET A 21 5.22 -8.91 4.16
CA MET A 21 4.28 -9.12 3.05
C MET A 21 3.16 -10.13 3.36
N ALA A 22 3.30 -10.94 4.41
CA ALA A 22 2.25 -11.84 4.89
C ALA A 22 1.21 -11.10 5.76
N LEU A 23 1.58 -9.94 6.32
CA LEU A 23 0.64 -9.10 7.07
C LEU A 23 -0.31 -8.40 6.07
N PRO A 24 -1.62 -8.63 6.16
CA PRO A 24 -2.59 -8.01 5.25
C PRO A 24 -2.54 -6.49 5.29
N GLN A 25 -2.24 -5.91 6.46
CA GLN A 25 -2.11 -4.46 6.64
C GLN A 25 -0.95 -3.90 5.81
N TYR A 26 0.24 -4.48 5.95
CA TYR A 26 1.43 -4.03 5.23
C TYR A 26 1.28 -4.30 3.73
N LYS A 27 0.68 -5.45 3.37
CA LYS A 27 0.38 -5.77 1.97
C LYS A 27 -0.52 -4.72 1.33
N PHE A 28 -1.52 -4.22 2.05
CA PHE A 28 -2.39 -3.16 1.56
C PHE A 28 -1.65 -1.84 1.36
N VAL A 29 -0.85 -1.42 2.34
CA VAL A 29 0.02 -0.23 2.21
C VAL A 29 0.96 -0.39 1.01
N TYR A 30 1.55 -1.55 0.83
CA TYR A 30 2.44 -1.85 -0.31
C TYR A 30 1.71 -1.74 -1.66
N LEU A 31 0.51 -2.31 -1.78
CA LEU A 31 -0.31 -2.21 -3.00
C LEU A 31 -0.69 -0.75 -3.30
N LYS A 32 -1.01 0.00 -2.25
CA LYS A 32 -1.29 1.44 -2.34
C LYS A 32 -0.07 2.22 -2.85
N ARG A 33 1.14 1.93 -2.37
CA ARG A 33 2.39 2.51 -2.91
C ARG A 33 2.58 2.22 -4.38
N LYS A 34 2.25 1.01 -4.84
CA LYS A 34 2.32 0.67 -6.27
C LYS A 34 1.31 1.48 -7.07
N CYS A 35 0.08 1.62 -6.58
CA CYS A 35 -0.92 2.45 -7.23
C CYS A 35 -0.44 3.91 -7.37
N GLU A 36 0.10 4.50 -6.29
CA GLU A 36 0.65 5.86 -6.32
C GLU A 36 1.82 6.00 -7.31
N TYR A 37 2.76 5.05 -7.30
CA TYR A 37 3.93 5.07 -8.17
C TYR A 37 3.59 4.94 -9.66
N TRP A 38 2.65 4.06 -10.00
CA TRP A 38 2.26 3.81 -11.39
C TRP A 38 1.26 4.84 -11.94
N ARG A 39 0.55 5.56 -11.06
CA ARG A 39 -0.49 6.52 -11.44
C ARG A 39 -0.02 7.58 -12.46
N SER A 40 1.20 8.09 -12.30
CA SER A 40 1.78 9.08 -13.20
C SER A 40 2.73 8.50 -14.26
N ARG A 41 3.06 7.20 -14.18
CA ARG A 41 4.05 6.56 -15.06
C ARG A 41 3.44 5.70 -16.15
N ASN A 42 2.47 4.85 -15.80
CA ASN A 42 1.85 3.94 -16.76
C ASN A 42 0.40 3.63 -16.34
N LYS A 43 -0.56 4.08 -17.15
CA LYS A 43 -2.00 3.92 -16.88
C LYS A 43 -2.46 2.46 -16.88
N LEU A 44 -1.90 1.61 -17.74
CA LEU A 44 -2.28 0.19 -17.81
C LEU A 44 -1.86 -0.57 -16.55
N ILE A 45 -0.59 -0.40 -16.16
CA ILE A 45 -0.05 -1.01 -14.94
C ILE A 45 -0.78 -0.45 -13.71
N PHE A 46 -1.10 0.85 -13.70
CA PHE A 46 -1.92 1.46 -12.67
C PHE A 46 -3.30 0.81 -12.56
N ILE A 47 -4.03 0.61 -13.67
CA ILE A 47 -5.36 -0.02 -13.66
C ILE A 47 -5.25 -1.45 -13.11
N PHE A 48 -4.26 -2.23 -13.53
CA PHE A 48 -4.03 -3.57 -12.98
C PHE A 48 -3.85 -3.57 -11.46
N TRP A 49 -2.95 -2.73 -10.93
CA TRP A 49 -2.76 -2.62 -9.47
C TRP A 49 -3.99 -2.05 -8.76
N ARG A 50 -4.74 -1.17 -9.42
CA ARG A 50 -5.97 -0.57 -8.87
C ARG A 50 -7.07 -1.60 -8.69
N LEU A 51 -7.25 -2.53 -9.62
CA LEU A 51 -8.21 -3.63 -9.50
C LEU A 51 -7.84 -4.56 -8.34
N ILE A 52 -6.55 -4.91 -8.23
CA ILE A 52 -6.05 -5.70 -7.09
C ILE A 52 -6.30 -4.96 -5.78
N TYR A 53 -5.99 -3.66 -5.73
CA TYR A 53 -6.21 -2.84 -4.55
C TYR A 53 -7.68 -2.83 -4.11
N GLN A 54 -8.61 -2.59 -5.04
CA GLN A 54 -10.05 -2.55 -4.75
C GLN A 54 -10.61 -3.90 -4.26
N HIS A 55 -10.10 -5.01 -4.80
CA HIS A 55 -10.44 -6.34 -4.28
C HIS A 55 -10.04 -6.51 -2.81
N TYR A 56 -8.83 -6.05 -2.43
CA TYR A 56 -8.36 -6.09 -1.04
C TYR A 56 -9.05 -5.07 -0.13
N GLU A 57 -9.43 -3.92 -0.66
CA GLU A 57 -10.24 -2.90 0.00
C GLU A 57 -11.56 -3.50 0.50
N THR A 58 -12.24 -4.24 -0.38
CA THR A 58 -13.51 -4.91 -0.07
C THR A 58 -13.29 -6.11 0.87
N LYS A 59 -12.24 -6.91 0.64
CA LYS A 59 -11.94 -8.11 1.42
C LYS A 59 -11.60 -7.83 2.88
N TYR A 60 -10.89 -6.73 3.15
CA TYR A 60 -10.45 -6.34 4.49
C TYR A 60 -11.25 -5.17 5.07
N LEU A 61 -12.36 -4.79 4.42
CA LEU A 61 -13.23 -3.68 4.84
C LEU A 61 -12.44 -2.39 5.14
N MET A 62 -11.40 -2.11 4.34
CA MET A 62 -10.58 -0.92 4.51
C MET A 62 -11.14 0.21 3.65
N ASP A 63 -11.58 1.30 4.26
CA ASP A 63 -12.00 2.50 3.52
C ASP A 63 -10.83 3.47 3.34
N VAL A 64 -9.92 3.16 2.41
CA VAL A 64 -8.82 4.06 2.06
C VAL A 64 -8.91 4.38 0.57
N PRO A 65 -9.37 5.59 0.21
CA PRO A 65 -9.53 5.95 -1.18
C PRO A 65 -8.22 5.82 -1.95
N ALA A 66 -8.27 5.21 -3.14
CA ALA A 66 -7.10 5.12 -4.01
C ALA A 66 -6.54 6.51 -4.43
N LYS A 67 -7.33 7.59 -4.28
CA LYS A 67 -6.87 8.97 -4.51
C LYS A 67 -6.00 9.53 -3.38
N THR A 68 -6.16 9.02 -2.15
CA THR A 68 -5.42 9.47 -0.96
C THR A 68 -3.92 9.35 -1.17
N VAL A 69 -3.18 10.40 -0.82
CA VAL A 69 -1.71 10.41 -0.85
C VAL A 69 -1.21 10.09 0.55
N ILE A 70 -0.44 9.02 0.68
CA ILE A 70 0.07 8.57 1.97
C ILE A 70 1.51 9.05 2.17
N GLY A 71 1.82 9.67 3.32
CA GLY A 71 3.18 10.08 3.69
C GLY A 71 4.12 8.88 3.95
N LYS A 72 5.43 9.12 4.06
CA LYS A 72 6.42 8.07 4.40
C LYS A 72 6.20 7.52 5.82
N GLY A 73 6.44 6.22 6.02
CA GLY A 73 6.39 5.60 7.35
C GLY A 73 4.96 5.38 7.85
N PHE A 74 4.03 5.11 6.93
CA PHE A 74 2.64 4.89 7.28
C PHE A 74 2.45 3.46 7.79
N LYS A 75 1.81 3.32 8.95
CA LYS A 75 1.55 2.04 9.61
C LYS A 75 0.07 1.94 9.98
N ILE A 76 -0.54 0.83 9.59
CA ILE A 76 -1.91 0.47 9.99
C ILE A 76 -1.76 -0.57 11.11
N GLU A 77 -2.24 -0.25 12.31
CA GLU A 77 -2.12 -1.15 13.46
C GLU A 77 -3.30 -2.12 13.57
N HIS A 78 -4.50 -1.68 13.19
CA HIS A 78 -5.73 -2.48 13.23
C HIS A 78 -6.43 -2.54 11.88
N LEU A 79 -7.02 -3.69 11.56
CA LEU A 79 -7.94 -3.89 10.43
C LEU A 79 -9.32 -4.16 11.01
N GLY A 80 -10.33 -3.46 10.50
CA GLY A 80 -11.68 -3.48 11.07
C GLY A 80 -11.93 -2.22 11.90
N GLY A 81 -13.10 -1.61 11.67
CA GLY A 81 -13.70 -0.64 12.60
C GLY A 81 -14.29 -1.34 13.81
#